data_AF-A0A0K3BI21-F1
#
_entry.id   AF-A0A0K3BI21-F1
#
_cell.length_a   1.000
_cell.length_b   1.000
_cell.length_c   1.000
_cell.angle_alpha   90.00
_cell.angle_beta   90.00
_cell.angle_gamma   90.00
#
_symmetry.space_group_name_H-M   'P 1'
#
loop_
_entity.id
_entity.type
_entity.pdbx_description
1 polymer ?
#
loop_
_entity_poly.entity_id
_entity_poly.type
_entity_poly.pdbx_seq_one_letter_code
_entity_poly.pdbx_strand_id
1 'polypeptide(L)' 'MAMRVSFLLVDDIDGTSAPDVHRVTFALDGATYEIDLTSANAAELRARLAAYIQVARQTGRVVSAV' A
#
# COMPACT_ATOMS: atom_id res chain seq x y z
N MET A 1 3.45 -1.74 -39.76
CA MET A 1 3.90 -0.93 -38.61
C MET A 1 3.21 -1.49 -37.37
N ALA A 2 3.94 -1.81 -36.29
CA ALA A 2 3.35 -2.37 -35.07
C ALA A 2 3.86 -1.58 -33.86
N MET A 3 2.93 -1.18 -32.98
CA MET A 3 3.21 -0.47 -31.74
C MET A 3 2.91 -1.41 -30.58
N ARG A 4 3.85 -1.58 -29.66
CA ARG A 4 3.67 -2.33 -28.42
C ARG A 4 3.58 -1.33 -27.26
N VAL A 5 2.42 -1.30 -26.60
CA VAL A 5 2.21 -0.55 -25.36
C VAL A 5 2.32 -1.53 -24.20
N SER A 6 3.19 -1.23 -23.23
CA SER A 6 3.36 -2.02 -22.01
C SER A 6 2.95 -1.19 -20.80
N PHE A 7 2.01 -1.69 -20.02
CA PHE A 7 1.64 -1.14 -18.72
C PHE A 7 2.56 -1.75 -17.67
N LEU A 8 3.29 -0.89 -16.95
CA LEU A 8 4.14 -1.28 -15.82
C LEU A 8 3.52 -0.66 -14.57
N LEU A 9 3.41 -1.47 -13.51
CA LEU A 9 3.06 -0.97 -12.20
C LEU A 9 4.33 -0.39 -11.57
N VAL A 10 4.20 0.79 -10.98
CA VAL A 10 5.32 1.61 -10.50
C VAL A 10 5.09 1.90 -9.03
N ASP A 11 6.15 1.84 -8.24
CA ASP A 11 6.14 2.27 -6.85
C ASP A 11 6.06 3.80 -6.76
N ASP A 12 5.08 4.31 -6.02
CA ASP A 12 4.81 5.75 -5.90
C ASP A 12 5.89 6.52 -5.12
N ILE A 13 6.72 5.85 -4.31
CA ILE A 13 7.76 6.50 -3.50
C ILE A 13 9.04 6.72 -4.31
N ASP A 14 9.50 5.70 -5.02
CA ASP A 14 10.81 5.72 -5.67
C ASP A 14 10.75 5.64 -7.21
N GLY A 15 9.57 5.43 -7.78
CA GLY A 15 9.38 5.32 -9.23
C GLY A 15 9.88 3.99 -9.81
N THR A 16 10.19 3.00 -8.99
CA THR A 16 10.69 1.70 -9.43
C THR A 16 9.55 0.87 -10.02
N SER A 17 9.75 0.38 -11.25
CA SER A 17 8.85 -0.62 -11.83
C SER A 17 9.31 -2.01 -11.41
N ALA A 18 8.56 -2.66 -10.52
CA ALA A 18 8.86 -4.02 -10.07
C ALA A 18 7.60 -4.90 -10.09
N PRO A 19 7.73 -6.21 -10.34
CA PRO A 19 6.58 -7.12 -10.41
C PRO A 19 5.89 -7.35 -9.05
N ASP A 20 6.55 -6.98 -7.95
CA ASP A 20 6.05 -7.09 -6.58
C ASP A 20 5.40 -5.79 -6.05
N VAL A 21 5.30 -4.76 -6.90
CA VAL A 21 4.52 -3.58 -6.57
C VAL A 21 3.06 -4.00 -6.39
N HIS A 22 2.47 -3.60 -5.28
CA HIS A 22 1.06 -3.85 -4.98
C HIS A 22 0.47 -2.68 -4.22
N ARG A 23 -0.85 -2.56 -4.33
CA ARG A 23 -1.60 -1.52 -3.66
C ARG A 23 -1.69 -1.79 -2.16
N VAL A 24 -1.37 -0.79 -1.36
CA VAL A 24 -1.55 -0.78 0.08
C VAL A 24 -2.55 0.30 0.45
N THR A 25 -3.63 -0.09 1.12
CA THR A 25 -4.64 0.83 1.66
C THR A 25 -4.33 1.10 3.13
N PHE A 26 -4.31 2.37 3.53
CA PHE A 26 -4.15 2.79 4.92
C PHE A 26 -5.06 3.99 5.23
N ALA A 27 -5.27 4.27 6.51
CA ALA A 27 -6.10 5.39 6.95
C ALA A 27 -5.36 6.23 7.99
N LEU A 28 -5.54 7.55 7.89
CA LEU A 28 -5.03 8.52 8.85
C LEU A 28 -6.09 9.62 9.04
N ASP A 29 -6.41 9.96 10.28
CA ASP A 29 -7.39 10.99 10.65
C ASP A 29 -8.76 10.87 9.94
N GLY A 30 -9.18 9.63 9.66
CA GLY A 30 -10.46 9.33 8.99
C GLY A 30 -10.43 9.43 7.46
N ALA A 31 -9.33 9.88 6.86
CA ALA A 31 -9.11 9.80 5.43
C ALA A 31 -8.48 8.45 5.05
N THR A 32 -9.00 7.82 3.99
CA THR A 32 -8.47 6.57 3.43
C THR A 32 -7.58 6.89 2.25
N TYR A 33 -6.37 6.33 2.24
CA TYR A 33 -5.35 6.52 1.22
C TYR A 33 -4.99 5.17 0.59
N GLU A 34 -4.66 5.22 -0.69
CA GLU A 34 -4.09 4.09 -1.44
C GLU A 34 -2.73 4.52 -1.97
N ILE A 35 -1.76 3.61 -1.91
CA ILE A 35 -0.42 3.82 -2.45
C ILE A 35 0.08 2.50 -3.06
N ASP A 36 0.67 2.56 -4.25
CA ASP A 36 1.26 1.40 -4.90
C ASP A 36 2.74 1.30 -4.47
N LEU A 37 3.10 0.22 -3.78
CA LEU A 37 4.42 0.03 -3.16
C LEU A 37 5.00 -1.35 -3.46
N THR A 38 6.31 -1.43 -3.61
CA THR A 38 7.09 -2.67 -3.57
C THR A 38 6.91 -3.39 -2.23
N SER A 39 7.23 -4.68 -2.21
CA SER A 39 7.19 -5.50 -0.99
C SER A 39 8.05 -4.92 0.14
N ALA A 40 9.20 -4.33 -0.19
CA ALA A 40 10.10 -3.68 0.76
C ALA A 40 9.50 -2.40 1.35
N ASN A 41 9.04 -1.47 0.50
CA ASN A 41 8.46 -0.19 0.96
C ASN A 41 7.15 -0.42 1.74
N ALA A 42 6.36 -1.40 1.33
CA ALA A 42 5.17 -1.81 2.05
C ALA A 42 5.48 -2.42 3.44
N ALA A 43 6.60 -3.15 3.58
CA ALA A 43 7.05 -3.65 4.87
C ALA A 43 7.54 -2.50 5.77
N GLU A 44 8.25 -1.53 5.20
CA GLU A 44 8.71 -0.35 5.94
C GLU A 44 7.54 0.50 6.46
N LEU A 45 6.52 0.75 5.63
CA LEU A 45 5.31 1.46 6.05
C LEU A 45 4.66 0.78 7.26
N ARG A 46 4.51 -0.55 7.20
CA ARG A 46 3.93 -1.34 8.31
C ARG A 46 4.81 -1.30 9.56
N ALA A 47 6.13 -1.33 9.41
CA ALA A 47 7.06 -1.24 10.54
C ALA A 47 6.98 0.14 11.23
N ARG A 48 6.90 1.24 10.46
CA ARG A 48 6.75 2.59 11.00
C ARG A 48 5.42 2.78 11.75
N LEU A 49 4.35 2.17 11.24
CA LEU A 49 3.03 2.22 11.88
C LEU A 49 2.92 1.26 13.09
N ALA A 50 3.77 0.25 13.18
CA ALA A 50 3.68 -0.78 14.22
C ALA A 50 3.69 -0.20 15.64
N ALA A 51 4.56 0.77 15.93
CA ALA A 51 4.65 1.39 17.25
C ALA A 51 3.32 2.04 17.69
N TYR A 52 2.60 2.67 16.76
CA TYR A 52 1.31 3.28 17.01
C TYR A 52 0.20 2.24 17.10
N ILE A 53 0.21 1.24 16.21
CA ILE A 53 -0.78 0.15 16.19
C ILE A 53 -0.75 -0.66 17.49
N GLN A 54 0.43 -0.89 18.08
CA GLN A 54 0.57 -1.66 19.33
C GLN A 54 -0.12 -1.02 20.52
N VAL A 55 -0.14 0.31 20.61
CA VAL A 55 -0.78 1.06 21.70
C VAL A 55 -2.19 1.51 21.36
N ALA A 56 -2.55 1.51 20.07
CA ALA A 56 -3.86 1.93 19.60
C ALA A 56 -4.92 0.84 19.84
N ARG A 57 -6.16 1.30 20.03
CA ARG A 57 -7.34 0.45 20.00
C ARG A 57 -7.85 0.35 18.56
N GLN A 58 -8.15 -0.87 18.10
CA GLN A 58 -8.85 -1.08 16.84
C GLN A 58 -10.30 -0.61 16.97
N THR A 59 -10.70 0.41 16.20
CA THR A 59 -12.05 1.02 16.25
C THR A 59 -13.01 0.52 15.18
N GLY A 60 -12.60 -0.44 14.34
CA GLY A 60 -13.46 -1.06 13.34
C GLY A 60 -12.87 -2.37 12.85
N ARG A 61 -13.53 -3.49 13.15
CA ARG A 61 -13.40 -4.69 12.34
C ARG A 61 -14.60 -4.66 11.41
N VAL A 62 -14.45 -4.11 10.20
CA VAL A 62 -15.40 -4.43 9.13
C VAL A 62 -15.08 -5.88 8.78
N VAL A 63 -15.79 -6.81 9.43
CA VAL A 63 -15.96 -8.15 8.88
C VAL A 63 -16.59 -7.91 7.52
N SER A 64 -15.79 -8.06 6.46
CA SER A 64 -16.33 -8.18 5.12
C SER A 64 -17.15 -9.46 5.15
N ALA A 65 -18.45 -9.30 5.37
CA ALA A 65 -19.40 -10.38 5.32
C ALA A 65 -19.40 -10.89 3.87
N VAL A 66 -19.17 -12.20 3.77
CA VAL A 66 -19.14 -13.04 2.56
C VAL A 66 -20.31 -12.76 1.63
#